data_AF-A0A496TY84-F1
#
_entry.id   AF-A0A496TY84-F1
#
_cell.length_a   1.000
_cell.length_b   1.000
_cell.length_c   1.000
_cell.angle_alpha   90.00
_cell.angle_beta   90.00
_cell.angle_gamma   90.00
#
_symmetry.space_group_name_H-M   'P 1'
#
loop_
_entity.id
_entity.type
_entity.pdbx_description
1 polymer ?
#
loop_
_entity_poly.entity_id
_entity_poly.type
_entity_poly.pdbx_seq_one_letter_code
_entity_poly.pdbx_strand_id
1 'polypeptide(L)'
;TGRPISQLQTQARPEIPFEPVFIGLIRERQQLYRAIEQRVDKMIQKGLFEEVERLRDLGYHRNLQAMQTVGYQEIYACLEGEITREEAISLIKRNTRRFAKRQMTWFKADSRIRWLTPDENIDVGKLSEEILTQIKTEFLK
;
A
#
# COMPACT_ATOMS: atom_id res chain seq x y z
N THR A 1 31.10 -8.56 8.36
CA THR A 1 31.27 -9.72 7.45
C THR A 1 32.47 -9.58 6.52
N GLY A 2 33.01 -8.38 6.25
CA GLY A 2 34.22 -8.19 5.44
C GLY A 2 34.05 -8.49 3.94
N ARG A 3 32.84 -8.88 3.51
CA ARG A 3 32.50 -9.17 2.12
C ARG A 3 31.75 -7.98 1.50
N PRO A 4 32.06 -7.59 0.25
CA PRO A 4 31.29 -6.57 -0.47
C PRO A 4 29.82 -6.96 -0.65
N ILE A 5 28.92 -5.97 -0.65
CA ILE A 5 27.48 -6.19 -0.89
C ILE A 5 27.20 -6.89 -2.22
N SER A 6 28.02 -6.62 -3.25
CA SER A 6 27.95 -7.26 -4.57
C SER A 6 28.16 -8.78 -4.50
N GLN A 7 28.98 -9.27 -3.56
CA GLN A 7 29.23 -10.70 -3.36
C GLN A 7 28.11 -11.37 -2.55
N LEU A 8 27.35 -10.62 -1.76
CA LEU A 8 26.21 -11.14 -1.00
C LEU A 8 24.95 -11.19 -1.86
N GLN A 9 24.78 -10.25 -2.79
CA GLN A 9 23.63 -10.18 -3.70
C GLN A 9 23.70 -11.20 -4.85
N THR A 10 24.84 -11.85 -5.08
CA THR A 10 25.00 -12.97 -6.02
C THR A 10 24.61 -14.32 -5.43
N GLN A 11 24.27 -14.39 -4.13
CA GLN A 11 23.74 -15.63 -3.55
C GLN A 11 22.41 -15.99 -4.22
N ALA A 12 22.31 -17.25 -4.64
CA ALA A 12 21.15 -17.77 -5.34
C ALA A 12 19.88 -17.48 -4.52
N ARG A 13 18.86 -16.94 -5.20
CA ARG A 13 17.54 -16.81 -4.59
C ARG A 13 17.04 -18.21 -4.25
N PRO A 14 16.46 -18.43 -3.05
CA PRO A 14 15.89 -19.72 -2.71
C PRO A 14 14.85 -20.10 -3.77
N GLU A 15 14.91 -21.36 -4.20
CA GLU A 15 13.97 -21.91 -5.17
C GLU A 15 12.57 -21.95 -4.55
N ILE A 16 11.58 -21.45 -5.29
CA ILE A 16 10.19 -21.47 -4.86
C ILE A 16 9.58 -22.78 -5.37
N PRO A 17 9.07 -23.68 -4.51
CA PRO A 17 8.63 -25.03 -4.92
C PRO A 17 7.24 -25.04 -5.59
N PHE A 18 6.86 -23.93 -6.24
CA PHE A 18 5.60 -23.77 -6.95
C PHE A 18 5.75 -22.67 -8.02
N GLU A 19 4.86 -22.68 -9.01
CA GLU A 19 4.77 -21.60 -9.99
C GLU A 19 3.83 -20.50 -9.47
N PRO A 20 4.35 -19.32 -9.06
CA PRO A 20 3.51 -18.25 -8.57
C PRO A 20 2.72 -17.59 -9.71
N VAL A 21 1.42 -17.48 -9.55
CA VAL A 21 0.56 -16.66 -10.41
C VAL A 21 0.40 -15.27 -9.81
N PHE A 22 0.76 -14.23 -10.56
CA PHE A 22 0.65 -12.85 -10.11
C PHE A 22 -0.57 -12.17 -10.75
N ILE A 23 -1.55 -11.82 -9.92
CA ILE A 23 -2.72 -11.04 -10.33
C ILE A 23 -2.62 -9.64 -9.70
N GLY A 24 -2.80 -8.61 -10.52
CA GLY A 24 -2.83 -7.21 -10.11
C GLY A 24 -4.21 -6.62 -10.36
N LEU A 25 -4.75 -5.89 -9.37
CA LEU A 25 -5.96 -5.10 -9.56
C LEU A 25 -5.58 -3.67 -9.95
N ILE A 26 -6.11 -3.18 -11.06
CA ILE A 26 -5.89 -1.80 -11.51
C ILE A 26 -7.23 -1.06 -11.61
N ARG A 27 -7.21 0.21 -11.24
CA ARG A 27 -8.34 1.12 -11.41
C ARG A 27 -7.90 2.31 -12.23
N GLU A 28 -8.86 2.99 -12.85
CA GLU A 28 -8.60 4.28 -13.46
C GLU A 28 -8.10 5.27 -12.39
N ARG A 29 -7.20 6.17 -12.78
CA ARG A 29 -6.44 7.01 -11.85
C ARG A 29 -7.36 7.93 -11.03
N GLN A 30 -8.39 8.53 -11.64
CA GLN A 30 -9.32 9.39 -10.93
C GLN A 30 -10.16 8.59 -9.93
N GLN A 31 -10.66 7.41 -10.32
CA GLN A 31 -11.37 6.51 -9.41
C GLN A 31 -10.51 6.10 -8.21
N LEU A 32 -9.24 5.72 -8.45
CA LEU A 32 -8.29 5.38 -7.39
C LEU A 32 -8.08 6.55 -6.41
N TYR A 33 -7.93 7.77 -6.94
CA TYR A 33 -7.71 8.95 -6.10
C TYR A 33 -8.94 9.29 -5.26
N ARG A 34 -10.15 9.21 -5.83
CA ARG A 34 -11.39 9.37 -5.07
C ARG A 34 -11.51 8.33 -3.94
N ALA A 35 -11.23 7.07 -4.24
CA ALA A 35 -11.26 6.00 -3.25
C ALA A 35 -10.22 6.23 -2.12
N ILE A 36 -9.02 6.70 -2.46
CA ILE A 36 -7.99 7.07 -1.46
C ILE A 36 -8.48 8.19 -0.55
N GLU A 37 -9.05 9.25 -1.10
CA GLU A 37 -9.55 10.38 -0.31
C GLU A 37 -10.65 9.96 0.65
N GLN A 38 -11.66 9.24 0.14
CA GLN A 38 -12.73 8.68 0.96
C GLN A 38 -12.21 7.73 2.05
N ARG A 39 -11.19 6.93 1.74
CA ARG A 39 -10.57 6.02 2.73
C ARG A 39 -9.89 6.81 3.84
N VAL A 40 -9.14 7.85 3.51
CA VAL A 40 -8.49 8.70 4.51
C VAL A 40 -9.55 9.39 5.38
N ASP A 41 -10.59 9.96 4.78
CA ASP A 41 -11.67 10.60 5.54
C ASP A 41 -12.34 9.62 6.51
N LYS A 42 -12.60 8.39 6.06
CA LYS A 42 -13.11 7.31 6.93
C LYS A 42 -12.14 6.93 8.05
N MET A 43 -10.83 6.92 7.79
CA MET A 43 -9.82 6.65 8.83
C MET A 43 -9.84 7.75 9.90
N ILE A 44 -9.94 9.03 9.50
CA ILE A 44 -10.05 10.15 10.44
C ILE A 44 -11.32 10.02 11.28
N GLN A 45 -12.47 9.75 10.64
CA GLN A 45 -13.74 9.55 11.34
C GLN A 45 -13.73 8.35 12.31
N LYS A 46 -12.93 7.33 12.02
CA LYS A 46 -12.75 6.14 12.86
C LYS A 46 -11.74 6.32 13.99
N GLY A 47 -11.15 7.50 14.12
CA GLY A 47 -10.29 7.82 15.26
C GLY A 47 -8.79 7.66 15.01
N LEU A 48 -8.31 7.88 13.78
CA LEU A 48 -6.88 7.75 13.47
C LEU A 48 -6.01 8.70 14.30
N PHE A 49 -6.47 9.92 14.60
CA PHE A 49 -5.71 10.86 15.43
C PHE A 49 -5.59 10.35 16.86
N GLU A 50 -6.68 9.82 17.40
CA GLU A 50 -6.82 9.27 18.73
C GLU A 50 -5.97 8.00 18.89
N GLU A 51 -5.88 7.18 17.85
CA GLU A 51 -4.98 6.03 17.81
C GLU A 51 -3.51 6.45 17.93
N VAL A 52 -3.08 7.43 17.13
CA VAL A 52 -1.68 7.91 17.13
C VAL A 52 -1.35 8.63 18.44
N GLU A 53 -2.28 9.43 18.96
CA GLU A 53 -2.14 10.08 20.26
C GLU A 53 -1.93 9.06 21.38
N ARG A 54 -2.75 7.99 21.41
CA ARG A 54 -2.57 6.90 22.37
C ARG A 54 -1.20 6.24 22.25
N LEU A 55 -0.71 6.02 21.03
CA LEU A 55 0.61 5.42 20.83
C LEU A 55 1.73 6.34 21.34
N ARG A 56 1.64 7.65 21.09
CA ARG A 56 2.57 8.63 21.64
C ARG A 56 2.55 8.59 23.17
N ASP A 57 1.38 8.56 23.77
CA ASP A 57 1.21 8.57 25.24
C ASP A 57 1.71 7.28 25.90
N LEU A 58 1.71 6.15 25.16
CA LEU A 58 2.37 4.90 25.56
C LEU A 58 3.91 4.95 25.43
N GLY A 59 4.48 6.05 24.93
CA GLY A 59 5.92 6.26 24.79
C GLY A 59 6.51 5.80 23.46
N TYR A 60 5.68 5.46 22.45
CA TYR A 60 6.20 5.13 21.13
C TYR A 60 6.73 6.40 20.45
N HIS A 61 8.02 6.39 20.09
CA HIS A 61 8.66 7.56 19.51
C HIS A 61 8.42 7.65 17.99
N ARG A 62 8.31 8.88 17.45
CA ARG A 62 8.09 9.14 16.01
C ARG A 62 9.16 8.54 15.08
N ASN A 63 10.36 8.31 15.62
CA ASN A 63 11.50 7.76 14.88
C ASN A 63 11.44 6.24 14.69
N LEU A 64 10.48 5.57 15.32
CA LEU A 64 10.25 4.14 15.09
C LEU A 64 9.77 3.93 13.66
N GLN A 65 10.28 2.87 13.01
CA GLN A 65 9.94 2.56 11.61
C GLN A 65 8.42 2.45 11.37
N ALA A 66 7.69 1.91 12.35
CA ALA A 66 6.22 1.82 12.28
C ALA A 66 5.55 3.21 12.25
N MET A 67 6.11 4.21 12.95
CA MET A 67 5.58 5.57 13.03
C MET A 67 5.96 6.43 11.82
N GLN A 68 6.91 5.98 11.01
CA GLN A 68 7.30 6.61 9.73
C GLN A 68 6.38 6.22 8.56
N THR A 69 5.29 5.50 8.83
CA THR A 69 4.30 5.15 7.81
C THR A 69 3.38 6.32 7.50
N VAL A 70 2.87 6.38 6.26
CA VAL A 70 1.92 7.41 5.82
C VAL A 70 0.66 7.33 6.68
N GLY A 71 0.23 8.45 7.25
CA GLY A 71 -0.80 8.51 8.27
C GLY A 71 -0.20 8.90 9.61
N TYR A 72 0.66 8.03 10.14
CA TYR A 72 1.25 8.18 11.46
C TYR A 72 2.24 9.33 11.48
N GLN A 73 3.16 9.39 10.51
CA GLN A 73 4.19 10.43 10.47
C GLN A 73 3.59 11.85 10.44
N GLU A 74 2.57 12.06 9.61
CA GLU A 74 1.89 13.35 9.50
C GLU A 74 1.14 13.71 10.80
N ILE A 75 0.53 12.73 11.46
CA ILE A 75 -0.17 12.99 12.73
C ILE A 75 0.81 13.27 13.85
N TYR A 76 1.96 12.59 13.92
CA TYR A 76 3.01 12.94 14.88
C TYR A 76 3.46 14.40 14.72
N ALA A 77 3.72 14.85 13.49
CA ALA A 77 4.08 16.24 13.22
C ALA A 77 2.98 17.22 13.68
N CYS A 78 1.71 16.85 13.51
CA CYS A 78 0.59 17.64 14.02
C CYS A 78 0.55 17.66 15.56
N LEU A 79 0.76 16.52 16.22
CA LEU A 79 0.78 16.41 17.68
C LEU A 79 1.95 17.14 18.34
N GLU A 80 3.04 17.36 17.59
CA GLU A 80 4.21 18.13 18.00
C GLU A 80 4.09 19.63 17.66
N GLY A 81 2.98 20.05 17.03
CA GLY A 81 2.71 21.43 16.67
C GLY A 81 3.48 21.94 15.44
N GLU A 82 4.09 21.04 14.66
CA GLU A 82 4.83 21.40 13.44
C GLU A 82 3.89 21.78 12.28
N ILE A 83 2.69 21.18 12.24
CA ILE A 83 1.66 21.41 11.21
C ILE A 83 0.25 21.39 11.83
N THR A 84 -0.73 21.96 11.13
CA THR A 84 -2.13 21.91 11.57
C THR A 84 -2.78 20.55 11.30
N ARG A 85 -3.93 20.31 11.94
CA ARG A 85 -4.74 19.11 11.70
C ARG A 85 -5.18 19.01 10.24
N GLU A 86 -5.58 20.13 9.66
CA GLU A 86 -6.02 20.23 8.26
C GLU A 86 -4.87 19.94 7.30
N GLU A 87 -3.68 20.47 7.60
CA GLU A 87 -2.46 20.19 6.85
C GLU A 87 -2.09 18.72 6.93
N ALA A 88 -2.12 18.11 8.11
CA ALA A 88 -1.85 16.68 8.28
C ALA A 88 -2.79 15.83 7.42
N ILE A 89 -4.11 16.09 7.45
CA ILE A 89 -5.09 15.36 6.62
C ILE A 89 -4.77 15.52 5.12
N SER A 90 -4.46 16.75 4.68
CA SER A 90 -4.09 17.03 3.28
C SER A 90 -2.81 16.27 2.86
N LEU A 91 -1.81 16.25 3.75
CA LEU A 91 -0.55 15.53 3.56
C LEU A 91 -0.77 14.02 3.47
N ILE A 92 -1.59 13.43 4.35
CA ILE A 92 -1.92 12.01 4.34
C ILE A 92 -2.57 11.63 2.99
N LYS A 93 -3.56 12.40 2.53
CA LYS A 93 -4.21 12.18 1.22
C LYS A 93 -3.19 12.23 0.08
N ARG A 94 -2.34 13.27 0.06
CA ARG A 94 -1.29 13.46 -0.95
C ARG A 94 -0.26 12.34 -0.96
N ASN A 95 0.26 11.98 0.22
CA ASN A 95 1.32 10.99 0.36
C ASN A 95 0.79 9.58 0.11
N THR A 96 -0.47 9.29 0.43
CA THR A 96 -1.13 8.04 0.05
C THR A 96 -1.25 7.92 -1.48
N ARG A 97 -1.62 9.00 -2.20
CA ARG A 97 -1.62 9.00 -3.67
C ARG A 97 -0.22 8.77 -4.27
N ARG A 98 0.80 9.42 -3.70
CA ARG A 98 2.20 9.23 -4.12
C ARG A 98 2.66 7.79 -3.88
N PHE A 99 2.29 7.21 -2.74
CA PHE A 99 2.57 5.81 -2.43
C PHE A 99 1.90 4.86 -3.43
N ALA A 100 0.60 5.04 -3.70
CA ALA A 100 -0.12 4.25 -4.70
C ALA A 100 0.51 4.36 -6.10
N LYS A 101 0.96 5.57 -6.51
CA LYS A 101 1.70 5.76 -7.76
C LYS A 101 3.00 4.96 -7.78
N ARG A 102 3.80 5.00 -6.70
CA ARG A 102 5.05 4.24 -6.60
C ARG A 102 4.81 2.74 -6.66
N GLN A 103 3.78 2.24 -5.95
CA GLN A 103 3.37 0.83 -6.03
C GLN A 103 3.05 0.45 -7.48
N MET A 104 2.25 1.25 -8.16
CA MET A 104 1.89 1.00 -9.56
C MET A 104 3.11 1.01 -10.48
N THR A 105 4.04 1.96 -10.31
CA THR A 105 5.30 1.98 -11.09
C THR A 105 6.12 0.71 -10.88
N TRP A 106 6.21 0.23 -9.63
CA TRP A 106 6.96 -0.99 -9.30
C TRP A 106 6.30 -2.24 -9.90
N PHE A 107 4.97 -2.38 -9.74
CA PHE A 107 4.24 -3.53 -10.28
C PHE A 107 4.19 -3.54 -11.80
N LYS A 108 4.06 -2.38 -12.47
CA LYS A 108 4.08 -2.32 -13.94
C LYS A 108 5.39 -2.77 -14.58
N ALA A 109 6.50 -2.76 -13.82
CA ALA A 109 7.77 -3.27 -14.31
C ALA A 109 7.83 -4.81 -14.32
N ASP A 110 6.91 -5.49 -13.62
CA ASP A 110 6.84 -6.95 -13.58
C ASP A 110 5.85 -7.47 -14.63
N SER A 111 6.40 -8.02 -15.71
CA SER A 111 5.62 -8.58 -16.84
C SER A 111 4.84 -9.85 -16.49
N ARG A 112 5.09 -10.46 -15.32
CA ARG A 112 4.36 -11.64 -14.85
C ARG A 112 2.97 -11.29 -14.32
N ILE A 113 2.74 -10.01 -13.99
CA ILE A 113 1.47 -9.57 -13.42
C ILE A 113 0.39 -9.52 -14.50
N ARG A 114 -0.69 -10.25 -14.27
CA ARG A 114 -1.93 -10.14 -15.03
C ARG A 114 -2.85 -9.13 -14.39
N TRP A 115 -3.24 -8.13 -15.18
CA TRP A 115 -4.02 -6.99 -14.68
C TRP A 115 -5.51 -7.21 -14.90
N LEU A 116 -6.29 -7.09 -13.83
CA LEU A 116 -7.74 -7.05 -13.85
C LEU A 116 -8.22 -5.65 -13.49
N THR A 117 -9.24 -5.17 -14.20
CA THR A 117 -9.83 -3.86 -13.98
C THR A 117 -11.23 -4.02 -13.40
N PRO A 118 -11.35 -4.19 -12.07
CA PRO A 118 -12.66 -4.32 -11.46
C PRO A 118 -13.44 -3.01 -11.54
N ASP A 119 -14.77 -3.12 -11.61
CA ASP A 119 -15.69 -1.99 -11.52
C ASP A 119 -15.55 -1.24 -10.18
N GLU A 120 -16.04 0.00 -10.14
CA GLU A 120 -15.98 0.85 -8.93
C GLU A 120 -16.71 0.19 -7.74
N ASN A 121 -17.84 -0.48 -8.04
CA ASN A 121 -18.56 -1.35 -7.11
C ASN A 121 -18.08 -2.79 -7.27
N ILE A 122 -17.03 -3.14 -6.51
CA ILE A 122 -16.47 -4.49 -6.53
C ILE A 122 -17.48 -5.47 -5.92
N ASP A 123 -18.00 -6.36 -6.76
CA ASP A 123 -18.55 -7.64 -6.32
C ASP A 123 -17.40 -8.63 -6.13
N VAL A 124 -17.11 -8.97 -4.88
CA VAL A 124 -16.01 -9.88 -4.52
C VAL A 124 -16.24 -11.28 -5.08
N GLY A 125 -17.50 -11.74 -5.14
CA GLY A 125 -17.83 -13.06 -5.68
C GLY A 125 -17.51 -13.12 -7.17
N LYS A 126 -18.03 -12.15 -7.93
CA LYS A 126 -17.77 -12.04 -9.37
C LYS A 126 -16.29 -11.89 -9.70
N LEU A 127 -15.58 -11.03 -8.98
CA LEU A 127 -14.13 -10.83 -9.19
C LEU A 127 -13.33 -12.11 -8.90
N SER A 128 -13.73 -12.86 -7.87
CA SER A 128 -13.07 -14.13 -7.53
C SER A 128 -13.26 -15.17 -8.63
N GLU A 129 -14.46 -15.26 -9.21
CA GLU A 129 -14.75 -16.14 -10.35
C GLU A 129 -13.94 -15.76 -11.60
N GLU A 130 -13.80 -14.47 -11.88
CA GLU A 130 -12.99 -13.95 -12.98
C GLU A 130 -11.51 -14.34 -12.82
N ILE A 131 -10.95 -14.14 -11.61
CA ILE A 131 -9.58 -14.56 -11.26
C ILE A 131 -9.41 -16.07 -11.46
N LEU A 132 -10.33 -16.88 -10.96
CA LEU A 132 -10.26 -18.34 -11.09
C LEU A 132 -10.34 -18.79 -12.56
N THR A 133 -11.18 -18.14 -13.36
CA THR A 133 -11.32 -18.42 -14.79
C THR A 133 -10.02 -18.09 -15.53
N GLN A 134 -9.39 -16.97 -15.21
CA GLN A 134 -8.09 -16.58 -15.77
C GLN A 134 -6.99 -17.58 -15.40
N ILE A 135 -6.91 -17.98 -14.12
CA ILE A 135 -5.94 -18.98 -13.67
C ILE A 135 -6.12 -20.31 -14.42
N LYS A 136 -7.36 -20.80 -14.53
CA LYS A 136 -7.66 -22.06 -15.24
C LYS A 136 -7.27 -22.02 -16.72
N THR A 137 -7.56 -20.91 -17.39
CA THR A 137 -7.35 -20.78 -18.84
C THR A 137 -5.86 -20.67 -19.18
N GLU A 138 -5.10 -19.96 -18.36
CA GLU A 138 -3.69 -19.65 -18.66
C GLU A 138 -2.69 -20.64 -18.06
N PHE A 139 -3.00 -21.29 -16.93
CA PHE A 139 -2.03 -22.07 -16.14
C PHE A 139 -2.39 -23.55 -15.89
N LEU A 140 -3.63 -23.97 -16.09
CA LEU A 140 -4.08 -25.35 -15.80
C LEU A 140 -4.44 -26.15 -17.07
N LYS A 141 -3.56 -26.12 -18.08
CA LYS A 141 -3.67 -27.06 -19.23
C LYS A 141 -3.32 -28.48 -18.84
#